data_AF-A0A5M6DHY4-F1
#
_entry.id   AF-A0A5M6DHY4-F1
#
_cell.length_a   1.000
_cell.length_b   1.000
_cell.length_c   1.000
_cell.angle_alpha   90.00
_cell.angle_beta   90.00
_cell.angle_gamma   90.00
#
_symmetry.space_group_name_H-M   'P 1'
#
loop_
_entity.id
_entity.type
_entity.pdbx_description
1 polymer ?
#
loop_
_entity_poly.entity_id
_entity_poly.type
_entity_poly.pdbx_seq_one_letter_code
_entity_poly.pdbx_strand_id
1 'polypeptide(L)'
;MKRLTLRIAAPAVLFALVLALSATNVSAQSAGSWVDIGRGKVGAGANASGSMLQFAKSKSKSKNGVDFGHGFAVGAGPDGIALSNSIGVGGGPVGAAHNLQLNIGRNGTHVSHGGVVSEGGNRRVISGGSTGVRNGQVYGGSQSTGFGTNTKAYSKSHTRQFNNYGFPQQPTQVQSSQGQYFQGQSTYRGPRTQRNVIRMFHR
;
A
#
# COMPACT_ATOMS: atom_id res chain seq x y z
N MET A 1 15.21 -2.53 60.64
CA MET A 1 15.07 -3.29 59.37
C MET A 1 13.86 -2.91 58.51
N LYS A 2 12.88 -2.11 58.96
CA LYS A 2 11.66 -1.78 58.19
C LYS A 2 11.81 -0.68 57.11
N ARG A 3 12.86 0.15 57.17
CA ARG A 3 13.05 1.31 56.27
C ARG A 3 13.85 0.99 55.00
N LEU A 4 14.60 -0.11 54.99
CA LEU A 4 15.44 -0.51 53.85
C LEU A 4 14.61 -1.22 52.78
N THR A 5 13.69 -2.10 53.19
CA THR A 5 12.75 -2.82 52.31
C THR A 5 11.78 -1.87 51.58
N LEU A 6 11.34 -0.80 52.24
CA LEU A 6 10.44 0.20 51.64
C LEU A 6 11.10 1.00 50.50
N ARG A 7 12.42 1.23 50.58
CA ARG A 7 13.18 2.03 49.60
C ARG A 7 13.51 1.27 48.32
N ILE A 8 13.48 -0.06 48.36
CA ILE A 8 13.74 -0.92 47.19
C ILE A 8 12.43 -1.34 46.51
N ALA A 9 11.35 -1.51 47.28
CA ALA A 9 10.04 -1.89 46.75
C ALA A 9 9.39 -0.77 45.90
N ALA A 10 9.53 0.50 46.31
CA ALA A 10 8.93 1.63 45.60
C ALA A 10 9.41 1.81 44.14
N PRO A 11 10.73 1.81 43.83
CA PRO A 11 11.19 1.94 42.44
C PRO A 11 10.85 0.73 41.58
N ALA A 12 10.81 -0.48 42.15
CA ALA A 12 10.43 -1.70 41.42
C ALA A 12 8.95 -1.68 41.00
N VAL A 13 8.06 -1.21 41.88
CA VAL A 13 6.63 -1.04 41.56
C VAL A 13 6.44 0.06 40.52
N LEU A 14 7.17 1.17 40.61
CA LEU A 14 7.11 2.25 39.62
C LEU A 14 7.61 1.79 38.24
N PHE A 15 8.69 1.01 38.19
CA PHE A 15 9.24 0.45 36.95
C PHE A 15 8.28 -0.57 36.31
N ALA A 16 7.63 -1.42 37.11
CA ALA A 16 6.59 -2.34 36.64
C ALA A 16 5.34 -1.61 36.13
N LEU A 17 4.96 -0.49 36.75
CA LEU A 17 3.86 0.34 36.28
C LEU A 17 4.18 0.99 34.93
N VAL A 18 5.41 1.48 34.74
CA VAL A 18 5.85 2.08 33.46
C VAL A 18 5.91 1.05 32.33
N LEU A 19 6.32 -0.19 32.63
CA LEU A 19 6.25 -1.33 31.69
C LEU A 19 4.81 -1.76 31.38
N ALA A 20 3.88 -1.68 32.33
CA ALA A 20 2.46 -1.94 32.08
C ALA A 20 1.78 -0.82 31.26
N LEU A 21 2.33 0.40 31.30
CA LEU A 21 1.88 1.54 30.49
C LEU A 21 2.53 1.61 29.10
N SER A 22 3.43 0.69 28.73
CA SER A 22 3.88 0.59 27.35
C SER A 22 2.70 0.10 26.51
N ALA A 23 1.98 1.04 25.91
CA ALA A 23 0.87 0.79 25.01
C ALA A 23 1.29 -0.32 24.04
N THR A 24 0.56 -1.44 24.08
CA THR A 24 0.67 -2.42 23.00
C THR A 24 0.38 -1.66 21.73
N ASN A 25 1.38 -1.54 20.86
CA ASN A 25 1.18 -1.03 19.51
C ASN A 25 0.19 -1.99 18.85
N VAL A 26 -1.11 -1.69 18.94
CA VAL A 26 -2.13 -2.38 18.17
C VAL A 26 -1.74 -2.11 16.73
N SER A 27 -1.25 -3.16 16.05
CA SER A 27 -0.80 -3.07 14.67
C SER A 27 -2.00 -2.66 13.84
N ALA A 28 -2.09 -1.36 13.55
CA ALA A 28 -3.07 -0.79 12.65
C ALA A 28 -3.02 -1.58 11.35
N GLN A 29 -4.04 -2.41 11.10
CA GLN A 29 -4.05 -3.16 9.86
C GLN A 29 -4.11 -2.20 8.68
N SER A 30 -3.32 -2.49 7.66
CA SER A 30 -3.28 -1.71 6.44
C SER A 30 -2.89 -2.57 5.25
N ALA A 31 -3.31 -2.14 4.07
CA ALA A 31 -2.95 -2.74 2.80
C ALA A 31 -2.70 -1.65 1.78
N GLY A 32 -1.67 -1.82 0.95
CA GLY A 32 -1.32 -0.94 -0.15
C GLY A 32 -0.84 -1.74 -1.35
N SER A 33 -1.13 -1.23 -2.54
CA SER A 33 -0.70 -1.82 -3.80
C SER A 33 -0.63 -0.76 -4.88
N TRP A 34 0.20 -1.01 -5.88
CA TRP A 34 0.37 -0.12 -7.02
C TRP A 34 0.85 -0.88 -8.26
N VAL A 35 0.66 -0.25 -9.41
CA VAL A 35 1.20 -0.64 -10.71
C VAL A 35 1.72 0.60 -11.45
N ASP A 36 2.84 0.44 -12.15
CA ASP A 36 3.39 1.42 -13.11
C ASP A 36 3.67 0.68 -14.42
N ILE A 37 2.87 0.97 -15.42
CA ILE A 37 2.91 0.31 -16.73
C ILE A 37 3.44 1.30 -17.74
N GLY A 38 4.71 1.17 -18.11
CA GLY A 38 5.34 1.88 -19.21
C GLY A 38 5.72 0.93 -20.35
N ARG A 39 6.10 1.47 -21.51
CA ARG A 39 6.48 0.65 -22.68
C ARG A 39 7.77 -0.13 -22.40
N GLY A 40 7.65 -1.45 -22.24
CA GLY A 40 8.77 -2.33 -21.91
C GLY A 40 9.30 -2.16 -20.48
N LYS A 41 8.60 -1.40 -19.64
CA LYS A 41 8.96 -1.13 -18.24
C LYS A 41 7.73 -1.34 -17.38
N VAL A 42 7.74 -2.37 -16.54
CA VAL A 42 6.59 -2.70 -15.70
C VAL A 42 7.02 -2.85 -14.26
N GLY A 43 6.38 -2.10 -13.38
CA GLY A 43 6.49 -2.22 -11.93
C GLY A 43 5.15 -2.56 -11.31
N ALA A 44 5.17 -3.39 -10.28
CA ALA A 44 4.03 -3.60 -9.40
C ALA A 44 4.54 -3.88 -7.99
N GLY A 45 3.84 -3.34 -7.00
CA GLY A 45 4.18 -3.54 -5.60
C GLY A 45 2.94 -3.73 -4.75
N ALA A 46 3.15 -4.34 -3.59
CA ALA A 46 2.14 -4.58 -2.58
C ALA A 46 2.81 -4.59 -1.20
N ASN A 47 2.13 -4.03 -0.20
CA ASN A 47 2.55 -4.05 1.19
C ASN A 47 1.32 -4.20 2.08
N ALA A 48 1.47 -4.89 3.21
CA ALA A 48 0.41 -5.06 4.20
C ALA A 48 1.01 -4.94 5.59
N SER A 49 0.17 -4.58 6.57
CA SER A 49 0.44 -4.70 8.00
C SER A 49 -0.79 -5.32 8.64
N GLY A 50 -0.59 -6.24 9.58
CA GLY A 50 -1.68 -6.88 10.32
C GLY A 50 -1.10 -7.88 11.32
N SER A 51 -1.61 -7.87 12.55
CA SER A 51 -1.12 -8.77 13.61
C SER A 51 -1.67 -10.19 13.49
N MET A 52 -2.77 -10.40 12.74
CA MET A 52 -3.40 -11.71 12.56
C MET A 52 -3.11 -12.30 11.18
N LEU A 53 -3.20 -11.48 10.13
CA LEU A 53 -2.92 -11.88 8.76
C LEU A 53 -2.16 -10.76 8.06
N GLN A 54 -1.08 -11.12 7.37
CA GLN A 54 -0.38 -10.22 6.48
C GLN A 54 -0.03 -10.99 5.21
N PHE A 55 -0.61 -10.55 4.09
CA PHE A 55 -0.32 -11.09 2.79
C PHE A 55 -0.08 -9.95 1.82
N ALA A 56 1.05 -9.99 1.10
CA ALA A 56 1.33 -9.05 0.03
C ALA A 56 2.04 -9.80 -1.09
N LYS A 57 1.49 -9.74 -2.30
CA LYS A 57 2.12 -10.28 -3.50
C LYS A 57 1.99 -9.29 -4.64
N SER A 58 3.04 -9.20 -5.43
CA SER A 58 3.02 -8.48 -6.70
C SER A 58 3.61 -9.32 -7.81
N LYS A 59 3.23 -8.98 -9.04
CA LYS A 59 3.72 -9.58 -10.28
C LYS A 59 3.85 -8.48 -11.32
N SER A 60 4.96 -8.51 -12.04
CA SER A 60 5.23 -7.62 -13.16
C SER A 60 5.75 -8.47 -14.30
N LYS A 61 5.23 -8.28 -15.51
CA LYS A 61 5.66 -9.02 -16.70
C LYS A 61 5.60 -8.11 -17.92
N SER A 62 6.65 -8.15 -18.72
CA SER A 62 6.69 -7.58 -20.07
C SER A 62 7.01 -8.70 -21.04
N LYS A 63 6.14 -8.95 -22.04
CA LYS A 63 6.37 -9.95 -23.09
C LYS A 63 5.65 -9.55 -24.36
N ASN A 64 6.35 -9.66 -25.51
CA ASN A 64 5.79 -9.44 -26.84
C ASN A 64 5.08 -8.08 -27.00
N GLY A 65 5.65 -7.01 -26.41
CA GLY A 65 5.07 -5.67 -26.47
C GLY A 65 3.85 -5.45 -25.57
N VAL A 66 3.46 -6.47 -24.80
CA VAL A 66 2.41 -6.40 -23.78
C VAL A 66 3.03 -6.38 -22.39
N ASP A 67 2.59 -5.42 -21.60
CA ASP A 67 3.05 -5.10 -20.27
C ASP A 67 1.91 -5.35 -19.28
N PHE A 68 2.18 -6.07 -18.19
CA PHE A 68 1.19 -6.44 -17.18
C PHE A 68 1.75 -6.31 -15.76
N GLY A 69 1.04 -5.57 -14.92
CA GLY A 69 1.34 -5.42 -13.49
C GLY A 69 0.13 -5.81 -12.64
N HIS A 70 0.38 -6.45 -11.51
CA HIS A 70 -0.63 -6.74 -10.50
C HIS A 70 -0.01 -6.66 -9.11
N GLY A 71 -0.64 -5.94 -8.19
CA GLY A 71 -0.31 -5.90 -6.78
C GLY A 71 -1.57 -6.24 -5.97
N PHE A 72 -1.40 -7.10 -4.97
CA PHE A 72 -2.48 -7.47 -4.07
C PHE A 72 -1.96 -7.61 -2.64
N ALA A 73 -2.64 -6.95 -1.71
CA ALA A 73 -2.30 -6.96 -0.30
C ALA A 73 -3.55 -7.12 0.57
N VAL A 74 -3.40 -7.87 1.67
CA VAL A 74 -4.37 -8.03 2.74
C VAL A 74 -3.66 -7.91 4.08
N GLY A 75 -4.13 -7.00 4.93
CA GLY A 75 -3.72 -6.88 6.32
C GLY A 75 -4.93 -7.08 7.22
N ALA A 76 -4.87 -8.00 8.18
CA ALA A 76 -5.92 -8.19 9.17
C ALA A 76 -5.36 -8.15 10.59
N GLY A 77 -6.14 -7.58 11.50
CA GLY A 77 -5.83 -7.45 12.91
C GLY A 77 -7.11 -7.24 13.74
N PRO A 78 -6.97 -7.02 15.06
CA PRO A 78 -8.09 -6.80 15.97
C PRO A 78 -9.04 -5.67 15.56
N ASP A 79 -8.53 -4.67 14.84
CA ASP A 79 -9.33 -3.52 14.44
C ASP A 79 -10.04 -3.72 13.10
N GLY A 80 -9.82 -4.83 12.38
CA GLY A 80 -10.45 -5.10 11.08
C GLY A 80 -9.60 -5.81 10.02
N ILE A 81 -10.04 -5.68 8.77
CA ILE A 81 -9.42 -6.22 7.56
C ILE A 81 -9.26 -5.10 6.53
N ALA A 82 -8.05 -4.91 6.04
CA ALA A 82 -7.68 -4.01 4.95
C ALA A 82 -7.25 -4.82 3.72
N LEU A 83 -7.76 -4.44 2.54
CA LEU A 83 -7.49 -5.04 1.24
C LEU A 83 -7.10 -3.96 0.25
N SER A 84 -6.11 -4.27 -0.58
CA SER A 84 -5.62 -3.41 -1.65
C SER A 84 -5.37 -4.26 -2.89
N ASN A 85 -5.96 -3.90 -4.01
CA ASN A 85 -5.72 -4.53 -5.30
C ASN A 85 -5.39 -3.47 -6.34
N SER A 86 -4.36 -3.69 -7.14
CA SER A 86 -4.04 -2.86 -8.29
C SER A 86 -3.66 -3.73 -9.47
N ILE A 87 -4.23 -3.43 -10.63
CA ILE A 87 -3.98 -4.15 -11.88
C ILE A 87 -3.70 -3.14 -12.98
N GLY A 88 -2.77 -3.46 -13.86
CA GLY A 88 -2.45 -2.62 -15.00
C GLY A 88 -2.01 -3.44 -16.19
N VAL A 89 -2.35 -2.95 -17.37
CA VAL A 89 -1.99 -3.53 -18.65
C VAL A 89 -1.60 -2.44 -19.64
N GLY A 90 -0.67 -2.73 -20.53
CA GLY A 90 -0.29 -1.83 -21.60
C GLY A 90 0.13 -2.60 -22.83
N GLY A 91 -0.33 -2.15 -24.00
CA GLY A 91 -0.04 -2.80 -25.28
C GLY A 91 -0.14 -1.77 -26.41
N GLY A 92 0.82 -1.82 -27.35
CA GLY A 92 0.84 -0.89 -28.48
C GLY A 92 0.84 0.59 -28.02
N PRO A 93 -0.17 1.40 -28.42
CA PRO A 93 -0.31 2.81 -28.02
C PRO A 93 -1.17 3.04 -26.77
N VAL A 94 -1.69 2.00 -26.11
CA VAL A 94 -2.68 2.12 -25.02
C VAL A 94 -2.16 1.53 -23.71
N GLY A 95 -2.47 2.20 -22.60
CA GLY A 95 -2.27 1.70 -21.24
C GLY A 95 -3.54 1.89 -20.41
N ALA A 96 -3.84 0.92 -19.56
CA ALA A 96 -4.96 0.98 -18.64
C ALA A 96 -4.56 0.42 -17.28
N ALA A 97 -5.02 1.04 -16.20
CA ALA A 97 -4.80 0.56 -14.86
C ALA A 97 -5.98 0.87 -13.94
N HIS A 98 -6.20 0.03 -12.93
CA HIS A 98 -7.28 0.14 -11.97
C HIS A 98 -6.78 -0.26 -10.58
N ASN A 99 -7.36 0.31 -9.53
CA ASN A 99 -7.14 -0.12 -8.16
C ASN A 99 -8.43 -0.09 -7.32
N LEU A 100 -8.45 -0.92 -6.28
CA LEU A 100 -9.54 -1.07 -5.31
C LEU A 100 -8.95 -1.21 -3.91
N GLN A 101 -9.42 -0.36 -3.02
CA GLN A 101 -9.07 -0.33 -1.61
C GLN A 101 -10.33 -0.58 -0.80
N LEU A 102 -10.30 -1.56 0.11
CA LEU A 102 -11.39 -1.86 1.01
C LEU A 102 -10.85 -2.04 2.42
N ASN A 103 -11.47 -1.38 3.39
CA ASN A 103 -11.22 -1.65 4.79
C ASN A 103 -12.53 -1.77 5.54
N ILE A 104 -12.63 -2.85 6.30
CA ILE A 104 -13.75 -3.15 7.19
C ILE A 104 -13.17 -3.25 8.59
N GLY A 105 -13.48 -2.29 9.44
CA GLY A 105 -12.99 -2.24 10.80
C GLY A 105 -14.09 -2.05 11.83
N ARG A 106 -13.73 -2.23 13.10
CA ARG A 106 -14.66 -2.13 14.23
C ARG A 106 -15.36 -0.76 14.29
N ASN A 107 -14.68 0.30 13.87
CA ASN A 107 -15.16 1.67 13.98
C ASN A 107 -15.59 2.27 12.64
N GLY A 108 -15.62 1.49 11.56
CA GLY A 108 -16.04 2.01 10.26
C GLY A 108 -15.71 1.12 9.08
N THR A 109 -16.14 1.56 7.90
CA THR A 109 -15.76 0.99 6.62
C THR A 109 -15.25 2.07 5.68
N HIS A 110 -14.24 1.72 4.88
CA HIS A 110 -13.75 2.56 3.80
C HIS A 110 -13.71 1.72 2.53
N VAL A 111 -14.17 2.31 1.43
CA VAL A 111 -13.96 1.78 0.09
C VAL A 111 -13.49 2.91 -0.81
N SER A 112 -12.45 2.67 -1.59
CA SER A 112 -12.10 3.54 -2.70
C SER A 112 -11.68 2.72 -3.90
N HIS A 113 -11.90 3.27 -5.08
CA HIS A 113 -11.42 2.69 -6.31
C HIS A 113 -11.10 3.80 -7.30
N GLY A 114 -10.20 3.50 -8.23
CA GLY A 114 -9.81 4.45 -9.25
C GLY A 114 -9.25 3.73 -10.45
N GLY A 115 -9.19 4.45 -11.56
CA GLY A 115 -8.61 3.91 -12.76
C GLY A 115 -8.14 5.00 -13.68
N VAL A 116 -7.35 4.59 -14.66
CA VAL A 116 -6.85 5.43 -15.73
C VAL A 116 -6.76 4.63 -17.01
N VAL A 117 -7.10 5.28 -18.11
CA VAL A 117 -6.75 4.85 -19.46
C VAL A 117 -5.95 5.98 -20.09
N SER A 118 -4.86 5.64 -20.76
CA SER A 118 -3.95 6.59 -21.39
C SER A 118 -3.54 6.13 -22.77
N GLU A 119 -3.74 7.01 -23.75
CA GLU A 119 -3.46 6.77 -25.17
C GLU A 119 -2.74 7.98 -25.79
N GLY A 120 -2.11 7.77 -26.95
CA GLY A 120 -1.50 8.83 -27.75
C GLY A 120 -0.09 9.20 -27.28
N GLY A 121 0.92 8.76 -28.06
CA GLY A 121 2.33 8.99 -27.80
C GLY A 121 2.89 8.17 -26.64
N ASN A 122 2.44 8.46 -25.42
CA ASN A 122 2.89 7.82 -24.19
C ASN A 122 1.77 7.03 -23.52
N ARG A 123 1.86 5.71 -23.57
CA ARG A 123 0.87 4.81 -22.95
C ARG A 123 1.10 4.55 -21.47
N ARG A 124 1.96 5.32 -20.80
CA ARG A 124 2.29 5.07 -19.41
C ARG A 124 1.07 5.33 -18.53
N VAL A 125 0.79 4.40 -17.63
CA VAL A 125 -0.23 4.54 -16.59
C VAL A 125 0.31 4.11 -15.23
N ILE A 126 -0.11 4.83 -14.19
CA ILE A 126 0.19 4.50 -12.81
C ILE A 126 -1.12 4.48 -12.04
N SER A 127 -1.35 3.42 -11.27
CA SER A 127 -2.54 3.28 -10.45
C SER A 127 -2.20 2.55 -9.16
N GLY A 128 -2.75 3.01 -8.04
CA GLY A 128 -2.51 2.40 -6.75
C GLY A 128 -3.27 3.09 -5.64
N GLY A 129 -3.15 2.56 -4.44
CA GLY A 129 -3.85 3.08 -3.29
C GLY A 129 -3.36 2.45 -2.00
N SER A 130 -3.93 2.95 -0.90
CA SER A 130 -3.77 2.33 0.40
C SER A 130 -5.03 2.48 1.24
N THR A 131 -5.20 1.60 2.22
CA THR A 131 -6.27 1.69 3.21
C THR A 131 -5.82 1.04 4.51
N GLY A 132 -6.40 1.47 5.63
CA GLY A 132 -6.05 0.95 6.94
C GLY A 132 -6.80 1.65 8.06
N VAL A 133 -6.45 1.31 9.29
CA VAL A 133 -6.95 2.00 10.49
C VAL A 133 -5.87 2.90 11.06
N ARG A 134 -6.22 4.12 11.45
CA ARG A 134 -5.32 5.04 12.15
C ARG A 134 -6.10 5.70 13.27
N ASN A 135 -5.56 5.65 14.49
CA ASN A 135 -6.22 6.22 15.68
C ASN A 135 -7.67 5.76 15.82
N GLY A 136 -7.93 4.48 15.54
CA GLY A 136 -9.27 3.89 15.57
C GLY A 136 -10.20 4.30 14.43
N GLN A 137 -9.79 5.16 13.49
CA GLN A 137 -10.59 5.55 12.32
C GLN A 137 -10.15 4.78 11.07
N VAL A 138 -11.10 4.34 10.25
CA VAL A 138 -10.78 3.79 8.93
C VAL A 138 -10.38 4.90 7.96
N TYR A 139 -9.35 4.66 7.15
CA TYR A 139 -8.91 5.56 6.09
C TYR A 139 -8.59 4.79 4.81
N GLY A 140 -8.50 5.51 3.69
CA GLY A 140 -7.90 5.00 2.48
C GLY A 140 -8.04 5.98 1.33
N GLY A 141 -7.47 5.61 0.19
CA GLY A 141 -7.50 6.41 -1.01
C GLY A 141 -6.95 5.68 -2.22
N SER A 142 -7.48 6.07 -3.38
CA SER A 142 -7.12 5.55 -4.69
C SER A 142 -6.57 6.69 -5.55
N GLN A 143 -5.43 6.47 -6.19
CA GLN A 143 -4.80 7.41 -7.11
C GLN A 143 -4.55 6.74 -8.46
N SER A 144 -4.80 7.46 -9.55
CA SER A 144 -4.53 7.00 -10.91
C SER A 144 -4.09 8.16 -11.79
N THR A 145 -3.09 7.95 -12.64
CA THR A 145 -2.57 8.96 -13.57
C THR A 145 -2.03 8.32 -14.85
N GLY A 146 -2.06 9.07 -15.95
CA GLY A 146 -1.61 8.65 -17.27
C GLY A 146 -0.84 9.78 -17.95
N PHE A 147 -0.01 9.43 -18.92
CA PHE A 147 0.97 10.35 -19.52
C PHE A 147 0.78 10.59 -21.02
N GLY A 148 -0.24 10.01 -21.62
CA GLY A 148 -0.61 10.18 -23.02
C GLY A 148 -1.48 11.40 -23.25
N THR A 149 -1.58 11.83 -24.51
CA THR A 149 -2.38 13.00 -24.92
C THR A 149 -3.88 12.79 -24.71
N ASN A 150 -4.33 11.53 -24.73
CA ASN A 150 -5.70 11.14 -24.47
C ASN A 150 -5.75 10.32 -23.18
N THR A 151 -5.75 11.02 -22.04
CA THR A 151 -5.77 10.39 -20.71
C THR A 151 -7.11 10.65 -20.03
N LYS A 152 -7.75 9.59 -19.54
CA LYS A 152 -8.96 9.64 -18.71
C LYS A 152 -8.68 8.94 -17.39
N ALA A 153 -8.70 9.68 -16.30
CA ALA A 153 -8.52 9.15 -14.95
C ALA A 153 -9.74 9.46 -14.09
N TYR A 154 -10.06 8.57 -13.16
CA TYR A 154 -11.12 8.76 -12.18
C TYR A 154 -10.72 8.17 -10.83
N SER A 155 -11.33 8.69 -9.77
CA SER A 155 -11.23 8.15 -8.42
C SER A 155 -12.53 8.40 -7.68
N LYS A 156 -12.98 7.43 -6.90
CA LYS A 156 -14.15 7.51 -6.03
C LYS A 156 -13.81 6.88 -4.69
N SER A 157 -14.29 7.50 -3.62
CA SER A 157 -14.10 7.01 -2.25
C SER A 157 -15.35 7.23 -1.41
N HIS A 158 -15.62 6.30 -0.52
CA HIS A 158 -16.65 6.42 0.49
C HIS A 158 -16.11 5.89 1.82
N THR A 159 -16.33 6.66 2.88
CA THR A 159 -15.92 6.32 4.23
C THR A 159 -17.12 6.49 5.16
N ARG A 160 -17.41 5.47 5.95
CA ARG A 160 -18.39 5.53 7.03
C ARG A 160 -17.71 5.21 8.35
N GLN A 161 -17.76 6.12 9.30
CA GLN A 161 -17.32 5.88 10.69
C GLN A 161 -18.54 5.55 11.55
N PHE A 162 -18.43 4.55 12.42
CA PHE A 162 -19.52 4.09 13.31
C PHE A 162 -19.41 4.66 14.72
N ASN A 163 -18.19 4.83 15.23
CA ASN A 163 -17.93 5.30 16.59
C ASN A 163 -17.23 6.66 16.55
N ASN A 164 -17.99 7.71 16.25
CA ASN A 164 -17.49 9.08 16.28
C ASN A 164 -17.85 9.74 17.63
N TYR A 165 -17.34 9.21 18.74
CA TYR A 165 -17.41 9.91 20.02
C TYR A 165 -16.42 11.08 20.00
N GLY A 166 -16.89 12.25 19.55
CA GLY A 166 -16.34 13.55 19.98
C GLY A 166 -15.37 14.31 19.07
N PHE A 167 -14.98 13.81 17.90
CA PHE A 167 -14.19 14.62 16.96
C PHE A 167 -15.05 15.07 15.77
N PRO A 168 -15.18 16.38 15.50
CA PRO A 168 -15.92 16.86 14.34
C PRO A 168 -15.33 16.24 13.08
N GLN A 169 -16.20 15.69 12.25
CA GLN A 169 -15.86 15.26 10.90
C GLN A 169 -15.29 16.47 10.17
N GLN A 170 -13.97 16.57 10.04
CA GLN A 170 -13.40 17.49 9.07
C GLN A 170 -13.91 17.04 7.70
N PRO A 171 -14.52 17.93 6.91
CA PRO A 171 -14.96 17.58 5.57
C PRO A 171 -13.77 16.98 4.82
N THR A 172 -13.99 15.83 4.19
CA THR A 172 -13.05 15.16 3.31
C THR A 172 -12.67 16.17 2.22
N GLN A 173 -11.59 16.92 2.43
CA GLN A 173 -11.06 17.76 1.38
C GLN A 173 -10.58 16.81 0.29
N VAL A 174 -11.13 17.00 -0.90
CA VAL A 174 -10.61 16.41 -2.13
C VAL A 174 -9.22 17.03 -2.31
N GLN A 175 -8.23 16.43 -1.67
CA GLN A 175 -6.85 16.84 -1.83
C GLN A 175 -6.43 16.37 -3.22
N SER A 176 -6.45 17.29 -4.18
CA SER A 176 -5.75 17.17 -5.44
C SER A 176 -4.25 17.14 -5.14
N SER A 177 -3.76 15.97 -4.71
CA SER A 177 -2.34 15.73 -4.50
C SER A 177 -1.63 15.82 -5.85
N GLN A 178 -1.14 17.00 -6.16
CA GLN A 178 -0.02 17.16 -7.09
C GLN A 178 1.12 16.26 -6.60
N GLY A 179 1.38 15.18 -7.35
CA GLY A 179 2.67 14.50 -7.40
C GLY A 179 3.29 14.03 -6.08
N GLN A 180 2.61 13.19 -5.29
CA GLN A 180 3.35 12.26 -4.41
C GLN A 180 3.49 10.93 -5.15
N TYR A 181 4.59 10.81 -5.89
CA TYR A 181 5.05 9.52 -6.39
C TYR A 181 5.23 8.60 -5.19
N PHE A 182 4.58 7.43 -5.21
CA PHE A 182 4.84 6.37 -4.25
C PHE A 182 6.33 6.03 -4.28
N GLN A 183 7.09 6.53 -3.31
CA GLN A 183 8.49 6.20 -3.10
C GLN A 183 8.56 4.86 -2.35
N GLY A 184 7.95 3.82 -2.93
CA GLY A 184 8.31 2.45 -2.60
C GLY A 184 9.71 2.24 -3.14
N GLN A 185 10.70 2.16 -2.26
CA GLN A 185 12.08 1.85 -2.62
C GLN A 185 12.09 0.63 -3.56
N SER A 186 12.30 0.88 -4.85
CA SER A 186 12.62 -0.15 -5.82
C SER A 186 14.04 -0.60 -5.52
N THR A 187 14.21 -1.59 -4.63
CA THR A 187 15.44 -2.38 -4.59
C THR A 187 15.43 -3.31 -5.80
N TYR A 188 15.62 -2.72 -6.99
CA TYR A 188 15.93 -3.46 -8.19
C TYR A 188 17.35 -4.01 -8.05
N ARG A 189 17.47 -5.23 -7.50
CA ARG A 189 18.65 -6.06 -7.66
C ARG A 189 18.38 -6.95 -8.86
N GLY A 190 18.77 -6.48 -10.05
CA GLY A 190 18.60 -7.22 -11.29
C GLY A 190 19.25 -8.62 -11.22
N PRO A 191 18.80 -9.57 -12.06
CA PRO A 191 19.40 -10.89 -12.09
C PRO A 191 20.86 -10.77 -12.54
N ARG A 192 21.79 -11.18 -11.66
CA ARG A 192 23.16 -11.48 -12.08
C ARG A 192 23.09 -12.62 -13.07
N THR A 193 23.17 -12.31 -14.36
CA THR A 193 23.46 -13.31 -15.38
C THR A 193 24.85 -13.86 -15.09
N GLN A 194 24.94 -15.05 -14.51
CA GLN A 194 26.17 -15.84 -14.57
C GLN A 194 26.40 -16.17 -16.06
N ARG A 195 27.26 -15.38 -16.72
CA ARG A 195 27.85 -15.76 -18.00
C ARG A 195 28.83 -16.89 -17.72
N ASN A 196 28.37 -18.13 -17.84
CA ASN A 196 29.25 -19.26 -18.11
C ASN A 196 29.77 -19.10 -19.54
N VAL A 197 30.92 -18.45 -19.69
CA VAL A 197 31.65 -18.46 -20.96
C VAL A 197 32.35 -19.81 -21.07
N ILE A 198 31.74 -20.71 -21.83
CA ILE A 198 32.38 -21.94 -22.30
C ILE A 198 33.53 -21.51 -23.23
N ARG A 199 34.78 -21.76 -22.84
CA ARG A 199 35.93 -21.70 -23.75
C ARG A 199 35.83 -22.87 -24.73
N MET A 200 35.51 -22.58 -25.99
CA MET A 200 35.85 -23.49 -27.07
C MET A 200 37.25 -23.12 -27.57
N PHE A 201 38.24 -23.98 -27.28
CA PHE A 201 39.49 -24.03 -28.03
C PHE A 201 39.18 -24.56 -29.42
N HIS A 202 39.78 -23.99 -30.48
CA HIS A 202 40.15 -24.70 -31.71
C HIS A 202 41.20 -23.89 -32.50
N ARG A 203 42.36 -24.55 -32.70
CA ARG A 203 43.47 -24.35 -33.65
C ARG A 203 44.37 -23.12 -33.50
#